data_AF-A0A2C9SSD1-F1
#
_entry.id   AF-A0A2C9SSD1-F1
#
_cell.length_a   1.000
_cell.length_b   1.000
_cell.length_c   1.000
_cell.angle_alpha   90.00
_cell.angle_beta   90.00
_cell.angle_gamma   90.00
#
_symmetry.space_group_name_H-M   'P 1'
#
loop_
_entity.id
_entity.type
_entity.pdbx_description
1 polymer ?
#
loop_
_entity_poly.entity_id
_entity_poly.type
_entity_poly.pdbx_seq_one_letter_code
_entity_poly.pdbx_strand_id
1 'polypeptide(L)' 'MSHPLLTSTDVIRHAIAEQVRRIGGSDEDIDDIAFAASYAVMCWGFTATQSI' A
#
# COMPACT_ATOMS: atom_id res chain seq x y z
N MET A 1 15.59 15.69 9.31
CA MET A 1 15.23 15.33 7.91
C MET A 1 13.83 14.75 7.96
N SER A 2 12.84 15.52 7.54
CA SER A 2 11.41 15.22 7.66
C SER A 2 11.06 13.94 6.90
N HIS A 3 10.44 12.96 7.55
CA HIS A 3 10.01 11.71 6.91
C HIS A 3 8.66 11.92 6.20
N PRO A 4 8.59 12.02 4.86
CA PRO A 4 7.32 12.18 4.17
C PRO A 4 6.89 10.80 3.64
N LEU A 5 6.62 9.86 4.55
CA LEU A 5 5.72 8.75 4.24
C LEU A 5 4.32 9.25 4.59
N LEU A 6 3.78 10.12 3.74
CA LEU A 6 2.60 10.94 4.02
C LEU A 6 1.29 10.14 3.96
N THR A 7 1.30 8.96 3.35
CA THR A 7 0.13 8.07 3.31
C THR A 7 0.53 6.61 3.55
N SER A 8 -0.43 5.78 4.00
CA SER A 8 -0.24 4.32 4.08
C SER A 8 0.12 3.72 2.72
N THR A 9 -0.34 4.33 1.63
CA THR A 9 -0.01 3.93 0.26
C THR A 9 1.48 4.12 -0.03
N ASP A 10 2.09 5.22 0.41
CA ASP A 10 3.52 5.46 0.20
C ASP A 10 4.38 4.45 0.97
N VAL A 11 3.95 4.08 2.17
CA VAL A 11 4.60 3.05 2.98
C VAL A 11 4.54 1.70 2.27
N ILE A 12 3.37 1.31 1.77
CA ILE A 12 3.17 0.03 1.06
C ILE A 12 3.95 0.03 -0.25
N ARG A 13 3.87 1.10 -1.04
CA ARG A 13 4.63 1.30 -2.29
C ARG A 13 6.12 1.04 -2.05
N HIS A 14 6.70 1.67 -1.02
CA HIS A 14 8.09 1.46 -0.67
C HIS A 14 8.39 0.00 -0.29
N ALA A 15 7.51 -0.63 0.48
CA ALA A 15 7.71 -1.99 1.00
C ALA A 15 7.65 -3.10 -0.08
N ILE A 16 6.89 -2.90 -1.17
CA ILE A 16 6.69 -3.91 -2.23
C ILE A 16 7.52 -3.65 -3.48
N ALA A 17 8.08 -2.45 -3.64
CA ALA A 17 8.70 -2.01 -4.89
C ALA A 17 9.81 -2.95 -5.40
N GLU A 18 10.68 -3.43 -4.51
CA GLU A 18 11.77 -4.33 -4.89
C GLU A 18 11.22 -5.68 -5.39
N GLN A 19 10.20 -6.21 -4.72
CA GLN A 19 9.61 -7.50 -4.98
C GLN A 19 8.83 -7.49 -6.30
N VAL A 20 8.06 -6.43 -6.56
CA VAL A 20 7.34 -6.23 -7.82
C VAL A 20 8.31 -6.10 -8.98
N ARG A 21 9.38 -5.30 -8.83
CA ARG A 21 10.42 -5.17 -9.86
C ARG A 21 11.15 -6.48 -10.12
N ARG A 22 11.44 -7.26 -9.06
CA ARG A 22 12.13 -8.55 -9.18
C ARG A 22 11.34 -9.58 -10.00
N ILE A 23 10.01 -9.50 -9.99
CA ILE A 23 9.15 -10.38 -10.80
C ILE A 23 8.81 -9.79 -12.19
N GLY A 24 9.44 -8.66 -12.56
CA GLY A 24 9.26 -8.00 -13.86
C GLY A 24 8.14 -6.96 -13.91
N GLY A 25 7.59 -6.57 -12.77
CA GLY A 25 6.57 -5.52 -12.68
C GLY A 25 7.15 -4.12 -12.84
N SER A 26 6.30 -3.22 -13.35
CA SER A 26 6.57 -1.81 -13.60
C SER A 26 6.26 -0.93 -12.39
N ASP A 27 6.64 0.35 -12.46
CA ASP A 27 6.26 1.33 -11.43
C ASP A 27 4.74 1.57 -11.37
N GLU A 28 4.03 1.39 -12.48
CA GLU A 28 2.55 1.43 -12.52
C GLU A 28 1.95 0.26 -11.73
N ASP A 29 2.50 -0.95 -11.88
CA ASP A 29 2.08 -2.12 -11.09
C ASP A 29 2.29 -1.91 -9.58
N ILE A 30 3.40 -1.27 -9.19
CA ILE A 30 3.65 -0.94 -7.78
C ILE A 30 2.57 0.00 -7.24
N ASP A 31 2.20 1.02 -8.02
CA ASP A 31 1.23 2.03 -7.63
C ASP A 31 -0.18 1.42 -7.49
N ASP A 32 -0.58 0.60 -8.45
CA ASP A 32 -1.88 -0.08 -8.44
C ASP A 32 -1.99 -1.05 -7.26
N ILE A 33 -0.96 -1.87 -7.02
CA ILE A 33 -0.95 -2.82 -5.90
C ILE A 33 -0.96 -2.07 -4.56
N ALA A 34 -0.14 -1.03 -4.42
CA ALA A 34 -0.08 -0.26 -3.18
C ALA A 34 -1.41 0.44 -2.87
N PHE A 35 -2.07 0.97 -3.90
CA PHE A 35 -3.39 1.59 -3.75
C PHE A 35 -4.46 0.57 -3.33
N ALA A 36 -4.52 -0.58 -4.02
CA ALA A 36 -5.46 -1.65 -3.69
C ALA A 36 -5.25 -2.20 -2.26
N ALA A 37 -4.00 -2.40 -1.85
CA ALA A 37 -3.65 -2.86 -0.51
C ALA A 37 -4.03 -1.83 0.57
N SER A 38 -3.76 -0.55 0.35
CA SER A 38 -4.20 0.53 1.24
C SER A 38 -5.72 0.55 1.40
N TYR A 39 -6.46 0.37 0.30
CA TYR A 39 -7.91 0.32 0.34
C TYR A 39 -8.42 -0.89 1.13
N ALA A 40 -7.81 -2.07 0.93
CA ALA A 40 -8.14 -3.28 1.71
C ALA A 40 -7.91 -3.08 3.22
N VAL A 41 -6.82 -2.42 3.62
CA VAL A 41 -6.55 -2.06 5.03
C VAL A 41 -7.64 -1.14 5.59
N MET A 42 -8.08 -0.13 4.82
CA MET A 42 -9.20 0.72 5.24
C MET A 42 -10.50 -0.08 5.40
N CYS A 43 -10.86 -0.91 4.42
CA CYS A 43 -12.04 -1.77 4.49
C CYS A 43 -12.01 -2.66 5.73
N TRP A 44 -10.86 -3.30 6.01
CA TRP A 44 -10.68 -4.08 7.23
C TRP A 44 -10.96 -3.25 8.48
N GLY A 45 -10.36 -2.06 8.59
CA GLY A 45 -10.57 -1.15 9.72
C GLY A 45 -12.04 -0.78 9.93
N PHE A 46 -12.78 -0.51 8.85
CA PHE A 46 -14.22 -0.23 8.92
C PHE A 46 -15.01 -1.45 9.38
N THR A 47 -14.74 -2.64 8.82
CA THR A 47 -15.44 -3.88 9.22
C THR A 47 -15.17 -4.26 10.67
N ALA A 48 -13.94 -4.06 11.14
CA ALA A 48 -13.56 -4.30 12.54
C ALA A 48 -14.29 -3.35 13.49
N THR A 49 -14.46 -2.08 13.09
CA THR A 49 -15.18 -1.07 13.89
C THR A 49 -16.68 -1.35 13.98
N GLN A 50 -17.29 -1.97 12.95
CA GLN A 50 -18.71 -2.34 12.96
C GLN A 50 -19.03 -3.61 13.77
N SER A 51 -18.00 -4.35 14.21
CA SER A 51 -18.15 -5.61 14.95
C SER A 51 -18.04 -5.45 16.48
N ILE A 52 -18.00 -4.20 16.97
CA ILE A 52 -17.94 -3.79 18.38
C ILE A 52 -19.25 -3.10 18.73
#